data_AF-A0A542VZS6-F1
#
_entry.id   AF-A0A542VZS6-F1
#
_cell.length_a   1.000
_cell.length_b   1.000
_cell.length_c   1.000
_cell.angle_alpha   90.00
_cell.angle_beta   90.00
_cell.angle_gamma   90.00
#
_symmetry.space_group_name_H-M   'P 1'
#
loop_
_entity.id
_entity.type
_entity.pdbx_description
1 polymer ?
#
loop_
_entity_poly.entity_id
_entity_poly.type
_entity_poly.pdbx_seq_one_letter_code
_entity_poly.pdbx_strand_id
1 'polypeptide(L)'
;MASHHRVYYRCDDGHGMDTLFRDLNHDVQLTFLHGSALTLKQVQTSNDVRYGDLSHSLIIKDKYIVWKNGRNAQPINCYPDDTMLMDQSVDRLSSPFSEP
;
A
#
# COMPACT_ATOMS: atom_id res chain seq x y z
N MET A 1 -3.33 14.37 13.96
CA MET A 1 -3.73 14.25 12.54
C MET A 1 -3.07 12.99 12.01
N ALA A 2 -3.85 11.98 11.66
CA ALA A 2 -3.34 10.81 10.96
C ALA A 2 -3.15 11.20 9.50
N SER A 3 -1.93 11.10 8.97
CA SER A 3 -1.71 11.22 7.53
C SER A 3 -1.83 9.81 6.95
N HIS A 4 -2.69 9.66 5.95
CA HIS A 4 -2.76 8.46 5.13
C HIS A 4 -2.35 8.86 3.72
N HIS A 5 -1.53 8.03 3.08
CA HIS A 5 -1.05 8.29 1.73
C HIS A 5 -1.45 7.13 0.82
N ARG A 6 -2.12 7.43 -0.29
CA ARG A 6 -2.58 6.43 -1.26
C ARG A 6 -1.80 6.58 -2.56
N VAL A 7 -1.31 5.47 -3.10
CA VAL A 7 -0.60 5.41 -4.39
C VAL A 7 -1.15 4.27 -5.20
N TYR A 8 -1.43 4.53 -6.48
CA TYR A 8 -1.78 3.50 -7.42
C TYR A 8 -0.52 3.04 -8.16
N TYR A 9 -0.31 1.73 -8.20
CA TYR A 9 0.81 1.10 -8.88
C TYR A 9 0.31 0.18 -10.01
N ARG A 10 1.05 0.18 -11.13
CA ARG A 10 0.90 -0.81 -12.20
C ARG A 10 2.07 -1.78 -12.14
N CYS A 11 1.77 -3.06 -12.01
CA CYS A 11 2.77 -4.13 -11.91
C CYS A 11 3.12 -4.70 -13.29
N ASP A 12 4.34 -5.23 -13.43
CA ASP A 12 4.84 -5.83 -14.68
C ASP A 12 4.04 -7.06 -15.16
N ASP A 13 3.26 -7.68 -14.28
CA ASP A 13 2.33 -8.77 -14.61
C ASP A 13 1.05 -8.28 -15.33
N GLY A 14 0.93 -6.97 -15.54
CA GLY A 14 -0.24 -6.33 -16.16
C GLY A 14 -1.39 -6.07 -15.20
N HIS A 15 -1.23 -6.38 -13.91
CA HIS A 15 -2.25 -6.11 -12.89
C HIS A 15 -2.01 -4.77 -12.19
N GLY A 16 -3.12 -4.09 -11.87
CA GLY A 16 -3.13 -2.87 -11.08
C GLY A 16 -3.24 -3.16 -9.58
N MET A 17 -2.51 -2.41 -8.78
CA MET A 17 -2.50 -2.52 -7.32
C MET A 17 -2.62 -1.13 -6.69
N ASP A 18 -3.69 -0.95 -5.92
CA ASP A 18 -3.93 0.24 -5.13
C ASP A 18 -3.37 0.05 -3.72
N THR A 19 -2.56 1.00 -3.26
CA THR A 19 -1.82 0.89 -2.01
C THR A 19 -2.14 2.06 -1.10
N LEU A 20 -2.55 1.76 0.13
CA LEU A 20 -2.87 2.73 1.16
C LEU A 20 -1.89 2.57 2.32
N PHE A 21 -0.97 3.52 2.47
CA PHE A 21 -0.04 3.63 3.58
C PHE A 21 -0.72 4.35 4.74
N ARG A 22 -0.75 3.71 5.91
CA ARG A 22 -1.39 4.24 7.10
C ARG A 22 -0.35 4.51 8.17
N ASP A 23 -0.06 5.77 8.40
CA ASP A 23 1.04 6.18 9.30
C ASP A 23 0.78 5.86 10.78
N LEU A 24 -0.49 5.76 11.20
CA LEU A 24 -0.84 5.45 12.59
C LEU A 24 -0.36 4.07 13.04
N ASN A 25 -0.56 3.07 12.17
CA ASN A 25 -0.27 1.68 12.50
C ASN A 25 1.00 1.17 11.82
N HIS A 26 1.64 2.02 11.00
CA HIS A 26 2.75 1.65 10.15
C HIS A 26 2.42 0.39 9.32
N ASP A 27 1.18 0.30 8.86
CA ASP A 27 0.72 -0.78 7.99
C ASP A 27 0.43 -0.22 6.59
N VAL A 28 0.44 -1.14 5.63
CA VAL A 28 0.05 -0.86 4.25
C VAL A 28 -1.08 -1.81 3.88
N GLN A 29 -2.13 -1.25 3.29
CA GLN A 29 -3.22 -2.01 2.72
C GLN A 29 -3.08 -2.03 1.20
N LEU A 30 -3.04 -3.23 0.62
CA LEU A 30 -2.98 -3.47 -0.82
C LEU A 30 -4.36 -3.91 -1.28
N THR A 31 -4.90 -3.28 -2.32
CA THR A 31 -6.18 -3.62 -2.94
C THR A 31 -5.97 -3.88 -4.42
N PHE A 32 -6.35 -5.07 -4.88
CA PHE A 32 -6.24 -5.46 -6.28
C PHE A 32 -7.60 -5.26 -6.97
N LEU A 33 -7.60 -4.93 -8.27
CA LEU A 33 -8.79 -4.51 -9.03
C LEU A 33 -9.99 -5.48 -8.93
N HIS A 34 -9.73 -6.77 -8.67
CA HIS A 34 -10.73 -7.82 -8.48
C HIS A 34 -10.43 -8.72 -7.26
N GLY A 35 -9.71 -8.20 -6.25
CA GLY A 35 -9.22 -8.99 -5.13
C GLY A 35 -9.65 -8.49 -3.76
N SER A 36 -9.49 -9.35 -2.75
CA SER A 36 -9.58 -8.96 -1.34
C SER A 36 -8.45 -8.00 -0.98
N ALA A 37 -8.72 -7.06 -0.09
CA ALA A 37 -7.68 -6.21 0.48
C ALA A 37 -6.75 -7.03 1.37
N LEU A 38 -5.45 -6.78 1.27
CA LEU A 38 -4.41 -7.42 2.06
C LEU A 38 -3.69 -6.35 2.90
N THR A 39 -3.65 -6.53 4.22
CA THR A 39 -2.94 -5.62 5.13
C THR A 39 -1.62 -6.23 5.55
N LEU A 40 -0.52 -5.50 5.34
CA LEU A 40 0.83 -5.89 5.72
C LEU A 40 1.40 -4.93 6.76
N LYS A 41 2.17 -5.45 7.71
CA LYS A 41 2.83 -4.64 8.74
C LYS A 41 4.23 -4.25 8.31
N GLN A 42 4.68 -3.06 8.69
CA GLN A 42 6.06 -2.65 8.48
C GLN A 42 7.01 -3.59 9.23
N VAL A 43 8.00 -4.09 8.51
CA VAL A 43 9.16 -4.82 9.01
C VAL A 43 10.33 -3.86 8.91
N GLN A 44 10.72 -3.28 10.04
CA GLN A 44 11.80 -2.31 10.08
C GLN A 44 13.13 -3.00 9.74
N THR A 45 13.77 -2.59 8.65
CA THR A 45 15.12 -3.03 8.30
C THR A 45 16.05 -1.83 8.22
N SER A 46 17.35 -2.04 8.44
CA SER A 46 18.34 -0.97 8.57
C SER A 46 18.47 -0.05 7.35
N ASN A 47 18.06 -0.53 6.16
CA ASN A 47 18.30 0.17 4.88
C ASN A 47 17.07 0.32 3.99
N ASP A 48 15.98 -0.42 4.23
CA ASP A 48 14.77 -0.39 3.39
C ASP A 48 13.51 -0.37 4.24
N VAL A 49 12.49 0.37 3.81
CA VAL A 49 11.13 0.19 4.33
C VAL A 49 10.51 -1.03 3.65
N ARG A 50 10.22 -2.06 4.46
CA ARG A 50 9.59 -3.30 4.00
C ARG A 50 8.29 -3.50 4.74
N TYR A 51 7.30 -4.08 4.08
CA TYR A 51 6.07 -4.54 4.69
C TYR A 51 5.88 -6.01 4.33
N GLY A 52 5.37 -6.82 5.24
CA GLY A 52 5.18 -8.23 4.93
C GLY A 52 4.50 -9.04 6.02
N ASP A 53 4.20 -10.28 5.65
CA ASP A 53 3.75 -11.34 6.53
C ASP A 53 4.53 -12.65 6.21
N LEU A 54 3.99 -13.82 6.59
CA LEU A 54 4.64 -15.13 6.37
C LEU A 54 4.77 -15.56 4.89
N SER A 55 4.02 -14.92 4.00
CA SER A 55 3.84 -15.29 2.59
C SER A 55 4.02 -14.13 1.62
N HIS A 56 3.80 -12.90 2.04
CA HIS A 56 3.76 -11.72 1.20
C HIS A 56 4.85 -10.73 1.61
N SER A 57 5.43 -10.03 0.63
CA SER A 57 6.35 -8.93 0.91
C SER A 57 6.17 -7.80 -0.08
N LEU A 58 6.21 -6.57 0.44
CA LEU A 58 6.24 -5.32 -0.29
C LEU A 58 7.50 -4.56 0.13
N ILE A 59 8.37 -4.23 -0.83
CA ILE A 59 9.58 -3.44 -0.56
C ILE A 59 9.43 -2.11 -1.28
N ILE A 60 9.52 -1.01 -0.53
CA ILE A 60 9.56 0.33 -1.13
C ILE A 60 10.97 0.60 -1.62
N LYS A 61 11.10 0.92 -2.91
CA LYS A 61 12.29 1.50 -3.52
C LYS A 61 12.00 2.94 -3.90
N ASP A 62 13.04 3.69 -4.24
CA ASP A 62 12.96 5.14 -4.49
C ASP A 62 11.84 5.55 -5.46
N LYS A 63 11.66 4.79 -6.56
CA LYS A 63 10.71 5.14 -7.63
C LYS A 63 9.67 4.06 -7.96
N TYR A 64 9.72 2.93 -7.27
CA TYR A 64 8.90 1.77 -7.57
C TYR A 64 8.81 0.88 -6.33
N ILE A 65 7.93 -0.10 -6.36
CA ILE A 65 7.81 -1.11 -5.32
C ILE A 65 8.12 -2.48 -5.90
N VAL A 66 8.62 -3.36 -5.04
CA VAL A 66 8.78 -4.78 -5.37
C VAL A 66 7.73 -5.56 -4.58
N TRP A 67 6.77 -6.13 -5.30
CA TRP A 67 5.68 -6.93 -4.76
C TRP A 67 5.97 -8.42 -4.91
N LYS A 68 5.68 -9.22 -3.88
CA LYS A 68 5.79 -10.67 -3.95
C LYS A 68 4.58 -11.32 -3.28
N ASN A 69 3.80 -12.04 -4.09
CA ASN A 69 2.58 -12.73 -3.66
C ASN A 69 2.83 -14.24 -3.43
N GLY A 70 3.36 -14.60 -2.27
CA GLY A 70 3.63 -16.00 -1.91
C GLY A 70 5.11 -16.29 -1.71
N ARG A 71 5.41 -17.25 -0.82
CA ARG A 71 6.78 -17.57 -0.38
C ARG A 71 7.73 -17.91 -1.54
N ASN A 72 7.22 -18.60 -2.57
CA ASN A 72 7.98 -19.05 -3.74
C ASN A 72 7.64 -18.27 -5.02
N ALA A 73 6.81 -17.23 -4.94
CA ALA A 73 6.50 -16.40 -6.10
C ALA A 73 7.72 -15.57 -6.52
N GLN A 74 7.80 -15.30 -7.82
CA GLN A 74 8.76 -14.32 -8.34
C GLN A 74 8.35 -12.92 -7.88
N PRO A 75 9.31 -12.07 -7.48
CA PRO A 75 9.04 -10.67 -7.21
C PRO A 75 8.65 -9.94 -8.51
N ILE A 76 7.70 -9.02 -8.39
CA ILE A 76 7.12 -8.24 -9.49
C ILE A 76 7.40 -6.77 -9.18
N ASN A 77 7.97 -6.04 -10.14
CA ASN A 77 8.11 -4.60 -9.98
C ASN A 77 6.76 -3.94 -10.29
N CYS A 78 6.40 -2.96 -9.47
CA CYS A 78 5.25 -2.12 -9.75
C CYS A 78 5.65 -0.66 -9.69
N TYR A 79 5.18 0.10 -10.67
CA TYR A 79 5.53 1.49 -10.88
C TYR A 79 4.34 2.37 -10.58
N PRO A 80 4.53 3.54 -9.95
CA PRO A 80 3.44 4.47 -9.71
C PRO A 80 2.81 4.85 -11.04
N ASP A 81 1.49 4.79 -11.10
CA ASP A 81 0.72 5.09 -12.29
C ASP A 81 -0.20 6.28 -11.99
N ASP A 82 0.32 7.47 -12.35
CA ASP A 82 -0.34 8.76 -12.16
C ASP A 82 -1.56 8.97 -13.08
N THR A 83 -1.82 8.03 -14.01
CA THR A 83 -2.98 8.13 -14.91
C THR A 83 -4.28 7.71 -14.24
N MET A 84 -4.21 6.95 -13.14
CA MET A 84 -5.38 6.61 -12.33
C MET A 84 -5.53 7.58 -11.16
N LEU A 85 -6.00 8.80 -11.47
CA LEU A 85 -6.56 9.72 -10.49
C LEU A 85 -7.92 9.16 -10.01
N MET A 86 -7.91 8.11 -9.21
CA MET A 86 -9.08 7.72 -8.42
C MET A 86 -9.25 8.79 -7.33
N ASP A 87 -10.45 9.39 -7.33
CA ASP A 87 -10.92 10.48 -6.49
C ASP A 87 -10.15 10.63 -5.17
N GLN A 88 -9.49 11.78 -5.00
CA GLN A 88 -8.92 12.23 -3.73
C GLN A 88 -10.05 12.57 -2.75
N SER A 89 -10.98 11.64 -2.50
CA SER A 89 -11.90 11.74 -1.39
C SER A 89 -11.09 11.47 -0.11
N VAL A 90 -10.38 12.51 0.28
CA VAL A 90 -9.83 12.72 1.61
C VAL A 90 -10.89 12.29 2.62
N ASP A 91 -10.47 11.44 3.56
CA ASP A 91 -11.13 11.17 4.83
C ASP A 91 -11.83 12.44 5.37
N ARG A 92 -13.10 12.63 5.01
CA ARG A 92 -14.02 13.55 5.67
C ARG A 92 -14.78 12.77 6.75
N LEU A 93 -14.08 11.95 7.52
CA LEU A 93 -14.50 11.65 8.89
C LEU A 93 -13.99 12.76 9.79
N SER A 94 -14.54 13.97 9.57
CA SER A 94 -14.55 14.99 10.60
C SER A 94 -15.41 14.45 11.74
N SER A 95 -14.76 13.96 12.79
CA SER A 95 -15.41 13.76 14.09
C SER A 95 -16.18 15.02 14.47
N PRO A 96 -17.49 14.97 14.76
CA PRO A 96 -18.08 15.95 15.63
C PRO A 96 -17.73 15.51 17.07
N PHE A 97 -16.60 15.99 17.58
CA PHE A 97 -16.48 16.14 19.02
C PHE A 97 -17.46 17.24 19.43
N SER A 98 -18.40 16.93 20.33
CA SER A 98 -18.70 17.68 21.56
C SER A 98 -20.16 17.45 21.97
N GLU A 99 -20.39 16.55 22.94
CA GLU A 99 -21.37 16.82 24.00
C GLU A 99 -21.02 18.18 24.65
N PRO A 100 -22.04 18.98 24.99
CA PRO A 100 -22.52 18.98 26.37
C PRO A 100 -24.05 18.89 26.52
#